data_AF-A0A3M1Y9Z7-F1
#
_entry.id   AF-A0A3M1Y9Z7-F1
#
_cell.length_a   1.000
_cell.length_b   1.000
_cell.length_c   1.000
_cell.angle_alpha   90.00
_cell.angle_beta   90.00
_cell.angle_gamma   90.00
#
_symmetry.space_group_name_H-M   'P 1'
#
loop_
_entity.id
_entity.type
_entity.pdbx_description
1 polymer ?
#
loop_
_entity_poly.entity_id
_entity_poly.type
_entity_poly.pdbx_seq_one_letter_code
_entity_poly.pdbx_strand_id
1 'polypeptide(L)'
;MDVTSEIDKLAKCTAELKILAQDDLQRHDLDLIAASIQKFRLNWAERLPPETITPQDRDFLVHKLRTPFNTIVGLSQPGIIEGYQGLDDTQTALYNQIYLTGLAILDYVKSIYTIL
;
A
#
# COMPACT_ATOMS: atom_id res chain seq x y z
N MET A 1 -5.12 -14.98 -2.80
CA MET A 1 -4.01 -14.02 -3.02
C MET A 1 -3.03 -14.17 -1.89
N ASP A 2 -1.72 -14.18 -2.16
CA ASP A 2 -0.69 -14.15 -1.13
C ASP A 2 -0.34 -12.71 -0.78
N VAL A 3 -0.92 -12.20 0.32
CA VAL A 3 -0.73 -10.81 0.75
C VAL A 3 0.73 -10.53 1.10
N THR A 4 1.46 -11.48 1.68
CA THR A 4 2.86 -11.26 2.05
C THR A 4 3.71 -11.00 0.81
N SER A 5 3.51 -11.79 -0.24
CA SER A 5 4.19 -11.61 -1.53
C SER A 5 3.86 -10.25 -2.16
N GLU A 6 2.60 -9.81 -2.12
CA GLU A 6 2.22 -8.50 -2.66
C GLU A 6 2.80 -7.33 -1.84
N ILE A 7 2.95 -7.47 -0.51
CA ILE A 7 3.68 -6.48 0.32
C ILE A 7 5.15 -6.41 -0.08
N ASP A 8 5.81 -7.54 -0.31
CA ASP A 8 7.21 -7.57 -0.73
C ASP A 8 7.40 -6.90 -2.10
N LYS A 9 6.46 -7.12 -3.01
CA LYS A 9 6.42 -6.46 -4.31
C LYS A 9 6.26 -4.94 -4.16
N LEU A 10 5.34 -4.47 -3.31
CA LEU A 10 5.21 -3.04 -3.01
C LEU A 10 6.50 -2.44 -2.47
N ALA A 11 7.15 -3.13 -1.52
CA ALA A 11 8.41 -2.67 -0.93
C ALA A 11 9.52 -2.57 -1.99
N LYS A 12 9.61 -3.57 -2.88
CA LYS A 12 10.56 -3.58 -3.98
C LYS A 12 10.32 -2.43 -4.95
N CYS A 13 9.09 -2.27 -5.45
CA CYS A 13 8.74 -1.17 -6.37
C CYS A 13 9.03 0.21 -5.75
N THR A 14 8.71 0.39 -4.46
CA THR A 14 8.95 1.65 -3.75
C THR A 14 10.44 1.94 -3.62
N ALA A 15 11.25 0.92 -3.31
CA ALA A 15 12.70 1.06 -3.21
C ALA A 15 13.35 1.40 -4.56
N GLU A 16 12.92 0.72 -5.64
CA GLU A 16 13.37 1.01 -7.01
C GLU A 16 13.02 2.44 -7.42
N LEU A 17 11.78 2.85 -7.17
CA LEU A 17 11.31 4.20 -7.49
C LEU A 17 12.05 5.28 -6.70
N LYS A 18 12.43 5.00 -5.45
CA LYS A 18 13.23 5.92 -4.62
C LYS A 18 14.65 6.13 -5.15
N ILE A 19 15.25 5.12 -5.79
CA ILE A 19 16.55 5.26 -6.46
C ILE A 19 16.42 6.20 -7.66
N LEU A 20 15.29 6.14 -8.37
CA LEU A 20 15.00 6.97 -9.55
C LEU A 20 14.50 8.38 -9.19
N ALA A 21 14.16 8.63 -7.92
CA ALA A 21 13.50 9.86 -7.51
C ALA A 21 14.42 11.09 -7.64
N GLN A 22 13.92 12.10 -8.37
CA GLN A 22 14.71 13.25 -8.80
C GLN A 22 14.62 14.44 -7.84
N ASP A 23 13.53 14.56 -7.09
CA ASP A 23 13.29 15.68 -6.16
C ASP A 23 12.96 15.23 -4.73
N ASP A 24 13.07 16.17 -3.79
CA ASP A 24 12.88 15.93 -2.36
C ASP A 24 11.41 15.62 -1.99
N LEU A 25 10.45 16.18 -2.73
CA LEU A 25 9.02 15.93 -2.49
C LEU A 25 8.68 14.48 -2.84
N GLN A 26 9.12 14.02 -4.02
CA GLN A 26 8.98 12.64 -4.47
C GLN A 26 9.62 11.67 -3.47
N ARG A 27 10.83 11.98 -2.99
CA ARG A 27 11.53 11.16 -1.99
C ARG A 27 10.77 11.10 -0.67
N HIS A 28 10.26 12.24 -0.21
CA HIS A 28 9.44 12.32 1.00
C HIS A 28 8.18 11.46 0.88
N ASP A 29 7.46 11.55 -0.23
CA ASP A 29 6.25 10.76 -0.47
C ASP A 29 6.56 9.26 -0.53
N LEU A 30 7.69 8.89 -1.16
CA LEU A 30 8.16 7.50 -1.18
C LEU A 30 8.56 6.98 0.20
N ASP A 31 9.09 7.84 1.09
CA ASP A 31 9.35 7.50 2.48
C ASP A 31 8.06 7.25 3.27
N LEU A 32 7.02 8.05 3.04
CA LEU A 32 5.70 7.84 3.63
C LEU A 32 5.06 6.53 3.13
N ILE A 33 5.21 6.22 1.83
CA ILE A 33 4.77 4.94 1.26
C ILE A 33 5.53 3.79 1.93
N ALA A 34 6.86 3.84 2.02
CA ALA A 34 7.68 2.80 2.64
C ALA A 34 7.31 2.56 4.11
N ALA A 35 7.14 3.63 4.90
CA ALA A 35 6.69 3.55 6.28
C ALA A 35 5.29 2.92 6.40
N SER A 36 4.39 3.25 5.47
CA SER A 36 3.04 2.69 5.42
C SER A 36 3.04 1.20 5.07
N ILE A 37 3.89 0.78 4.12
CA ILE A 37 4.09 -0.65 3.79
C ILE A 37 4.56 -1.41 5.04
N GLN A 38 5.54 -0.88 5.78
CA GLN A 38 6.03 -1.52 7.00
C GLN A 38 4.95 -1.58 8.09
N LYS A 39 4.17 -0.50 8.27
CA LYS A 39 3.05 -0.48 9.21
C LYS A 39 2.00 -1.53 8.85
N PHE A 40 1.66 -1.66 7.57
CA PHE A 40 0.74 -2.70 7.11
C PHE A 40 1.29 -4.10 7.37
N ARG A 41 2.56 -4.35 7.07
CA ARG A 41 3.22 -5.64 7.32
C ARG A 41 3.11 -6.07 8.78
N LEU A 42 3.36 -5.15 9.71
CA LEU A 42 3.21 -5.41 11.15
C LEU A 42 1.75 -5.73 11.50
N ASN A 43 0.82 -4.90 11.04
CA ASN A 43 -0.61 -5.12 11.30
C ASN A 43 -1.12 -6.45 10.72
N TRP A 44 -0.62 -6.83 9.54
CA TRP A 44 -0.97 -8.08 8.87
C TRP A 44 -0.39 -9.29 9.61
N ALA A 45 0.82 -9.20 10.14
CA ALA A 45 1.43 -10.27 10.94
C ALA A 45 0.70 -10.49 12.27
N GLU A 46 0.22 -9.41 12.89
CA GLU A 46 -0.52 -9.42 14.17
C GLU A 46 -2.02 -9.73 14.02
N ARG A 47 -2.53 -9.89 12.79
CA ARG A 47 -3.96 -10.01 12.55
C ARG A 47 -4.53 -11.29 13.16
N LEU A 48 -5.75 -11.19 13.69
CA LEU A 48 -6.53 -12.37 14.03
C LEU A 48 -7.05 -13.05 12.76
N PRO A 49 -7.06 -14.39 12.70
CA PRO A 49 -7.69 -15.13 11.62
C PRO A 49 -9.19 -14.77 11.48
N PRO A 50 -9.72 -14.63 10.25
CA PRO A 50 -11.13 -14.29 10.01
C PRO A 50 -12.14 -15.17 10.74
N GLU A 51 -11.78 -16.43 11.02
CA GLU A 51 -12.62 -17.44 11.66
C GLU A 51 -12.73 -17.24 13.18
N THR A 52 -11.81 -16.47 13.77
CA THR A 52 -11.67 -16.32 15.22
C THR A 52 -11.94 -14.91 15.73
N ILE A 53 -12.09 -13.94 14.82
CA ILE A 53 -12.25 -12.54 15.16
C ILE A 53 -13.69 -12.21 15.54
N THR A 54 -13.88 -11.47 16.62
CA THR A 54 -15.22 -10.98 17.01
C THR A 54 -15.69 -9.89 16.02
N PRO A 55 -17.02 -9.66 15.87
CA PRO A 55 -17.51 -8.56 15.05
C PRO A 55 -16.94 -7.19 15.46
N GLN A 56 -16.73 -6.96 16.75
CA GLN A 56 -16.18 -5.70 17.26
C GLN A 56 -14.69 -5.52 16.90
N ASP A 57 -13.89 -6.58 17.05
CA ASP A 57 -12.46 -6.53 16.71
C ASP A 57 -12.22 -6.47 15.20
N ARG A 58 -13.17 -6.98 14.41
CA ARG A 58 -13.12 -6.97 12.95
C ARG A 58 -13.14 -5.57 12.38
N ASP A 59 -14.06 -4.71 12.82
CA ASP A 59 -14.12 -3.32 12.35
C ASP A 59 -12.83 -2.57 12.69
N PHE A 60 -12.30 -2.80 13.89
CA PHE A 60 -11.02 -2.24 14.30
C PHE A 60 -9.86 -2.75 13.43
N LEU A 61 -9.79 -4.06 13.17
CA LEU A 61 -8.76 -4.66 12.33
C LEU A 61 -8.84 -4.14 10.89
N VAL A 62 -10.03 -4.09 10.29
CA VAL A 62 -10.23 -3.56 8.93
C VAL A 62 -9.77 -2.10 8.88
N HIS A 63 -10.11 -1.29 9.88
CA HIS A 63 -9.64 0.08 9.96
C HIS A 63 -8.10 0.18 10.08
N LYS A 64 -7.50 -0.66 10.95
CA LYS A 64 -6.05 -0.76 11.18
C LYS A 64 -5.30 -1.19 9.91
N LEU A 65 -5.86 -2.10 9.12
CA LEU A 65 -5.30 -2.61 7.86
C LEU A 65 -5.53 -1.65 6.69
N ARG A 66 -6.66 -0.93 6.65
CA ARG A 66 -6.99 0.04 5.59
C ARG A 66 -6.13 1.31 5.66
N THR A 67 -5.87 1.80 6.87
CA THR A 67 -5.22 3.10 7.08
C THR A 67 -3.87 3.24 6.34
N PRO A 68 -2.93 2.28 6.43
CA PRO A 68 -1.68 2.37 5.67
C PRO A 68 -1.88 2.44 4.15
N PHE A 69 -2.89 1.75 3.62
CA PHE A 69 -3.15 1.77 2.19
C PHE A 69 -3.77 3.06 1.68
N ASN A 70 -4.45 3.85 2.53
CA ASN A 70 -4.87 5.19 2.13
C ASN A 70 -3.66 6.05 1.75
N THR A 71 -2.54 5.92 2.47
CA THR A 71 -1.29 6.60 2.12
C THR A 71 -0.66 6.01 0.86
N ILE A 72 -0.52 4.68 0.80
CA ILE A 72 0.10 3.99 -0.35
C ILE A 72 -0.65 4.34 -1.65
N VAL A 73 -1.97 4.15 -1.66
CA VAL A 73 -2.83 4.42 -2.83
C VAL A 73 -2.92 5.92 -3.08
N GLY A 74 -3.08 6.74 -2.04
CA GLY A 74 -3.22 8.18 -2.17
C GLY A 74 -2.00 8.87 -2.77
N LEU A 75 -0.78 8.41 -2.45
CA LEU A 75 0.47 8.99 -2.96
C LEU A 75 0.93 8.36 -4.28
N SER A 76 0.34 7.25 -4.71
CA SER A 76 0.68 6.58 -5.98
C SER A 76 -0.39 6.72 -7.06
N GLN A 77 -1.53 7.33 -6.75
CA GLN A 77 -2.62 7.47 -7.70
C GLN A 77 -2.24 8.34 -8.91
N PRO A 78 -2.74 8.02 -10.12
CA PRO A 78 -2.40 8.74 -11.35
C PRO A 78 -2.51 10.27 -11.23
N GLY A 79 -3.62 10.78 -10.69
CA GLY A 79 -3.83 12.23 -10.57
C GLY A 79 -2.90 12.95 -9.58
N ILE A 80 -2.17 12.23 -8.72
CA ILE A 80 -1.13 12.81 -7.85
C ILE A 80 0.22 12.80 -8.54
N ILE A 81 0.57 11.67 -9.17
CA ILE A 81 1.88 11.52 -9.82
C ILE A 81 1.99 12.38 -11.10
N GLU A 82 0.86 12.72 -11.74
CA GLU A 82 0.79 13.73 -12.82
C GLU A 82 1.30 15.11 -12.37
N GLY A 83 1.30 15.39 -11.06
CA GLY A 83 1.86 16.60 -10.48
C GLY A 83 3.38 16.60 -10.33
N TYR A 84 4.04 15.45 -10.45
CA TYR A 84 5.50 15.37 -10.43
C TYR A 84 6.08 15.74 -11.79
N GLN A 85 7.12 16.57 -11.79
CA GLN A 85 7.78 16.97 -13.03
C GLN A 85 8.80 15.92 -13.47
N GLY A 86 8.82 15.60 -14.77
CA GLY A 86 9.91 14.83 -15.37
C GLY A 86 9.92 13.33 -15.07
N LEU A 87 8.78 12.74 -14.68
CA LEU A 87 8.67 11.29 -14.58
C LEU A 87 8.86 10.64 -15.96
N ASP A 88 9.72 9.62 -16.02
CA ASP A 88 9.81 8.76 -17.20
C ASP A 88 8.77 7.63 -17.18
N ASP A 89 8.69 6.88 -18.28
CA ASP A 89 7.77 5.74 -18.42
C ASP A 89 7.99 4.66 -17.35
N THR A 90 9.24 4.48 -16.91
CA THR A 90 9.59 3.47 -15.89
C THR A 90 9.07 3.88 -14.53
N GLN A 91 9.29 5.15 -14.13
CA GLN A 91 8.78 5.69 -12.88
C GLN A 91 7.25 5.69 -12.86
N THR A 92 6.62 6.07 -13.98
CA THR A 92 5.16 6.06 -14.12
C THR A 92 4.61 4.64 -14.00
N ALA A 93 5.26 3.65 -14.62
CA ALA A 93 4.87 2.24 -14.51
C ALA A 93 5.02 1.71 -13.08
N LEU A 94 6.10 2.09 -12.37
CA LEU A 94 6.32 1.72 -10.97
C LEU A 94 5.27 2.31 -10.04
N TYR A 95 4.93 3.60 -10.19
CA TYR A 95 3.83 4.21 -9.43
C TYR A 95 2.50 3.51 -9.69
N ASN A 96 2.18 3.23 -10.96
CA ASN A 96 0.95 2.52 -11.31
C ASN A 96 0.93 1.10 -10.70
N GLN A 97 2.08 0.42 -10.67
CA GLN A 97 2.20 -0.89 -10.03
C GLN A 97 1.97 -0.81 -8.51
N ILE A 98 2.49 0.23 -7.84
CA ILE A 98 2.23 0.49 -6.42
C ILE A 98 0.74 0.74 -6.19
N TYR A 99 0.13 1.60 -7.01
CA TYR A 99 -1.30 1.94 -6.92
C TYR A 99 -2.20 0.72 -7.08
N LEU A 100 -2.05 -0.01 -8.19
CA LEU A 100 -2.89 -1.16 -8.51
C LEU A 100 -2.69 -2.32 -7.51
N THR A 101 -1.45 -2.56 -7.08
CA THR A 101 -1.18 -3.58 -6.04
C THR A 101 -1.80 -3.17 -4.70
N GLY A 102 -1.72 -1.89 -4.34
CA GLY A 102 -2.36 -1.35 -3.13
C GLY A 102 -3.88 -1.51 -3.14
N LEU A 103 -4.53 -1.21 -4.27
CA LEU A 103 -5.96 -1.44 -4.45
C LEU A 103 -6.34 -2.92 -4.34
N ALA A 104 -5.59 -3.81 -4.99
CA ALA A 104 -5.86 -5.25 -4.93
C ALA A 104 -5.77 -5.80 -3.50
N ILE A 105 -4.77 -5.37 -2.71
CA ILE A 105 -4.66 -5.76 -1.30
C ILE A 105 -5.84 -5.22 -0.48
N LEU A 106 -6.22 -3.95 -0.67
CA LEU A 106 -7.37 -3.35 0.02
C LEU A 106 -8.66 -4.13 -0.24
N ASP A 107 -8.94 -4.47 -1.50
CA ASP A 107 -10.16 -5.19 -1.86
C ASP A 107 -10.17 -6.62 -1.32
N TYR A 108 -9.01 -7.28 -1.28
CA TYR A 108 -8.89 -8.59 -0.62
C TYR A 108 -9.10 -8.51 0.90
N VAL A 109 -8.51 -7.52 1.57
CA VAL A 109 -8.72 -7.33 3.02
C VAL A 109 -10.21 -7.15 3.32
N LYS A 110 -10.93 -6.38 2.51
CA LYS A 110 -12.39 -6.24 2.63
C LYS A 110 -13.10 -7.56 2.36
N SER A 111 -12.72 -8.31 1.33
CA SER A 111 -13.44 -9.55 1.01
C SER A 111 -13.33 -10.61 2.10
N ILE A 112 -12.20 -10.69 2.82
CA ILE A 112 -12.01 -11.69 3.88
C ILE A 112 -12.50 -11.24 5.26
N TYR A 113 -12.63 -9.93 5.51
CA TYR A 113 -13.04 -9.39 6.81
C TYR A 113 -14.37 -8.62 6.79
N THR A 114 -14.99 -8.38 5.64
CA THR A 114 -16.29 -7.67 5.54
C THR A 114 -17.43 -8.59 5.06
N ILE A 115 -17.11 -9.80 4.58
CA ILE A 115 -18.09 -10.87 4.36
C ILE A 115 -18.16 -11.70 5.64
N LEU A 116 -19.09 -11.37 6.54
CA LEU A 116 -19.72 -12.26 7.54
C LEU A 116 -20.77 -11.48 8.32
#